data_AF-A0A8T8K4P6-F1
#
_entry.id   AF-A0A8T8K4P6-F1
#
_cell.length_a   1.000
_cell.length_b   1.000
_cell.length_c   1.000
_cell.angle_alpha   90.00
_cell.angle_beta   90.00
_cell.angle_gamma   90.00
#
_symmetry.space_group_name_H-M   'P 1'
#
loop_
_entity.id
_entity.type
_entity.pdbx_description
1 polymer ?
#
loop_
_entity_poly.entity_id
_entity_poly.type
_entity_poly.pdbx_seq_one_letter_code
_entity_poly.pdbx_strand_id
1 'polypeptide(L)'
;MSSKGFFREKFFKGHIICHGCPERSFKIKGHPLPVCARCTGLYLGSFSYIIILLIFNWGFNLTLFLAGLLLIIPTLCDGITQYFTLRESNNRLRFITGIIGGVGLGIIITSIRFLGIMEIFFIEIKHDYYFF
;
A
#
# COMPACT_ATOMS: atom_id res chain seq x y z
N MET A 1 11.85 -36.54 8.05
CA MET A 1 11.03 -35.31 8.02
C MET A 1 11.17 -34.63 6.67
N SER A 2 10.07 -34.50 5.92
CA SER A 2 10.07 -33.87 4.59
C SER A 2 10.32 -32.37 4.72
N SER A 3 11.33 -31.85 4.02
CA SER A 3 11.68 -30.42 3.94
C SER A 3 10.51 -29.51 3.53
N LYS A 4 9.44 -30.09 3.00
CA LYS A 4 8.18 -29.42 2.65
C LYS A 4 7.36 -28.99 3.87
N GLY A 5 7.53 -29.64 5.03
CA GLY A 5 6.77 -29.34 6.26
C GLY A 5 7.27 -28.07 6.97
N PHE A 6 8.60 -27.91 7.07
CA PHE A 6 9.22 -26.79 7.81
C PHE A 6 8.99 -25.42 7.15
N PHE A 7 8.99 -25.36 5.82
CA PHE A 7 8.66 -24.11 5.09
C PHE A 7 7.18 -23.74 5.17
N ARG A 8 6.28 -24.70 5.40
CA ARG A 8 4.83 -24.48 5.35
C ARG A 8 4.30 -23.76 6.58
N GLU A 9 4.89 -23.96 7.76
CA GLU A 9 4.44 -23.31 8.99
C GLU A 9 4.96 -21.86 9.14
N LYS A 10 6.14 -21.55 8.62
CA LYS A 10 6.77 -20.23 8.79
C LYS A 10 6.12 -19.12 7.95
N PHE A 11 5.41 -19.47 6.89
CA PHE A 11 4.67 -18.55 6.00
C PHE A 11 3.27 -18.19 6.50
N PHE A 12 2.74 -18.87 7.52
CA PHE A 12 1.35 -18.72 8.00
C PHE A 12 1.17 -17.72 9.14
N LYS A 13 2.24 -17.09 9.66
CA LYS A 13 2.13 -15.93 10.58
C LYS A 13 1.86 -14.65 9.78
N GLY A 14 0.79 -14.66 9.01
CA GLY A 14 0.35 -13.51 8.24
C GLY A 14 -0.60 -12.64 9.06
N HIS A 15 -0.20 -11.41 9.33
CA HIS A 15 -0.98 -10.37 10.01
C HIS A 15 -2.39 -10.17 9.42
N ILE A 16 -3.25 -9.47 10.16
CA ILE A 16 -4.67 -9.10 9.87
C ILE A 16 -4.95 -8.80 8.38
N ILE A 17 -3.97 -8.20 7.67
CA ILE A 17 -4.11 -7.78 6.27
C ILE A 17 -3.65 -8.84 5.25
N CYS A 18 -2.59 -9.61 5.53
CA CYS A 18 -2.02 -10.60 4.62
C CYS A 18 -1.69 -11.89 5.36
N HIS A 19 -2.49 -12.93 5.11
CA HIS A 19 -2.36 -14.24 5.76
C HIS A 19 -1.32 -15.16 5.11
N GLY A 20 -0.61 -14.72 4.06
CA GLY A 20 0.39 -15.53 3.36
C GLY A 20 -0.18 -16.77 2.62
N CYS A 21 -1.50 -16.81 2.42
CA CYS A 21 -2.24 -17.93 1.83
C CYS A 21 -1.77 -18.19 0.38
N PRO A 22 -1.08 -19.32 0.10
CA PRO A 22 -0.53 -19.63 -1.22
C PRO A 22 -1.55 -19.68 -2.35
N GLU A 23 -2.80 -20.00 -2.03
CA GLU A 23 -3.93 -20.05 -2.96
C GLU A 23 -4.33 -18.65 -3.45
N ARG A 24 -4.06 -17.62 -2.65
CA ARG A 24 -4.38 -16.21 -2.92
C ARG A 24 -3.16 -15.40 -3.40
N SER A 25 -2.02 -16.06 -3.58
CA SER A 25 -0.77 -15.49 -4.07
C SER A 25 -0.57 -15.78 -5.56
N PHE A 26 0.16 -14.90 -6.26
CA PHE A 26 0.66 -15.25 -7.58
C PHE A 26 1.73 -16.33 -7.50
N LYS A 27 1.80 -17.18 -8.52
CA LYS A 27 2.79 -18.24 -8.63
C LYS A 27 3.77 -17.90 -9.75
N ILE A 28 5.05 -17.81 -9.42
CA ILE A 28 6.14 -17.61 -10.37
C ILE A 28 6.94 -18.89 -10.43
N LYS A 29 7.07 -19.50 -11.60
CA LYS A 29 7.76 -20.80 -11.79
C LYS A 29 7.25 -21.90 -10.85
N GLY A 30 5.94 -21.92 -10.57
CA GLY A 30 5.32 -22.90 -9.66
C GLY A 30 5.44 -22.57 -8.17
N HIS A 31 6.21 -21.55 -7.78
CA HIS A 31 6.36 -21.12 -6.39
C HIS A 31 5.43 -19.93 -6.07
N PRO A 32 4.62 -20.01 -5.02
CA PRO A 32 3.80 -18.87 -4.60
C PRO A 32 4.68 -17.74 -4.06
N LEU A 33 4.31 -16.50 -4.36
CA LEU A 33 4.91 -15.33 -3.73
C LEU A 33 4.63 -15.33 -2.22
N PRO A 34 5.51 -14.73 -1.39
CA PRO A 34 5.34 -14.63 0.06
C PRO A 34 4.15 -13.76 0.48
N VAL A 35 3.59 -12.99 -0.46
CA VAL A 35 2.48 -12.06 -0.24
C VAL A 35 1.32 -12.37 -1.18
N CYS A 36 0.10 -12.06 -0.74
CA CYS A 36 -1.08 -12.27 -1.56
C CYS A 36 -1.13 -11.28 -2.75
N ALA A 37 -1.94 -11.59 -3.76
CA ALA A 37 -2.08 -10.76 -4.96
C ALA A 37 -2.47 -9.30 -4.64
N ARG A 38 -3.22 -9.05 -3.56
CA ARG A 38 -3.58 -7.70 -3.11
C ARG A 38 -2.37 -6.91 -2.64
N CYS A 39 -1.55 -7.50 -1.77
CA CYS A 39 -0.33 -6.86 -1.27
C CYS A 39 0.68 -6.66 -2.38
N THR A 40 0.81 -7.59 -3.33
CA THR A 40 1.60 -7.37 -4.54
C THR A 40 1.14 -6.11 -5.29
N GLY A 41 -0.18 -5.95 -5.48
CA GLY A 41 -0.73 -4.74 -6.11
C GLY A 41 -0.43 -3.47 -5.32
N LEU A 42 -0.64 -3.48 -4.00
CA LEU A 42 -0.38 -2.33 -3.12
C LEU A 42 1.07 -1.88 -3.21
N TYR A 43 2.02 -2.81 -3.18
CA TYR A 43 3.45 -2.49 -3.29
C TYR A 43 3.79 -1.90 -4.66
N LEU A 44 3.32 -2.54 -5.75
CA LEU A 44 3.60 -2.04 -7.10
C LEU A 44 2.97 -0.67 -7.37
N GLY A 45 1.74 -0.44 -6.90
CA GLY A 45 1.06 0.85 -7.04
C GLY A 45 1.72 1.95 -6.22
N SER A 46 2.15 1.66 -4.98
CA SER A 46 2.85 2.65 -4.16
C SER A 46 4.22 2.99 -4.76
N PHE A 47 4.94 1.96 -5.24
CA PHE A 47 6.24 2.12 -5.87
C PHE A 47 6.17 2.90 -7.19
N SER A 48 5.16 2.65 -8.03
CA SER A 48 4.99 3.39 -9.27
C SER A 48 4.76 4.88 -9.01
N TYR A 49 3.99 5.23 -7.98
CA TYR A 49 3.78 6.62 -7.61
C TYR A 49 5.06 7.30 -7.08
N ILE A 50 5.88 6.58 -6.31
CA ILE A 50 7.20 7.09 -5.89
C ILE A 50 8.07 7.39 -7.12
N ILE A 51 8.10 6.51 -8.12
CA ILE A 51 8.83 6.76 -9.37
C ILE A 51 8.31 8.03 -10.06
N ILE A 52 6.99 8.23 -10.13
CA ILE A 52 6.40 9.44 -10.71
C ILE A 52 6.90 10.69 -9.98
N LEU A 53 6.95 10.68 -8.65
CA LEU A 53 7.46 11.82 -7.87
C LEU A 53 8.96 12.07 -8.05
N LEU A 54 9.76 11.02 -8.27
CA LEU A 54 11.19 11.19 -8.56
C LEU A 54 11.42 11.90 -9.90
N ILE A 55 10.49 11.76 -10.85
CA ILE A 55 10.54 12.41 -12.15
C ILE A 55 9.90 13.80 -12.10
N PHE A 56 8.77 13.93 -11.42
CA PHE A 56 7.98 15.15 -11.29
C PHE A 56 8.02 15.63 -9.85
N ASN A 57 8.88 16.61 -9.56
CA ASN A 57 9.00 17.21 -8.23
C ASN A 57 7.80 18.11 -7.90
N TRP A 58 6.66 17.50 -7.59
CA TRP A 58 5.44 18.20 -7.19
C TRP A 58 5.41 18.43 -5.67
N GLY A 59 5.02 19.64 -5.28
CA GLY A 59 4.71 19.97 -3.89
C GLY A 59 3.35 19.44 -3.45
N PHE A 60 2.91 19.85 -2.26
CA PHE A 60 1.59 19.46 -1.75
C PHE A 60 0.46 19.99 -2.65
N ASN A 61 -0.49 19.11 -2.96
CA ASN A 61 -1.71 19.44 -3.70
C ASN A 61 -2.91 18.75 -3.05
N LEU A 62 -3.87 19.54 -2.54
CA LEU A 62 -5.04 19.02 -1.85
C LEU A 62 -5.91 18.13 -2.75
N THR A 63 -6.04 18.46 -4.04
CA THR A 63 -6.79 17.63 -5.01
C THR A 63 -6.16 16.26 -5.16
N LEU A 64 -4.82 16.18 -5.25
CA LEU A 64 -4.13 14.89 -5.29
C LEU A 64 -4.35 14.11 -4.00
N PHE A 65 -4.25 14.75 -2.84
CA PHE A 65 -4.49 14.10 -1.54
C PHE A 65 -5.92 13.49 -1.47
N LEU A 66 -6.93 14.25 -1.86
CA LEU A 66 -8.32 13.78 -1.93
C LEU A 66 -8.51 12.65 -2.95
N ALA A 67 -7.86 12.74 -4.10
CA ALA A 67 -7.84 11.66 -5.09
C ALA A 67 -7.20 10.38 -4.51
N GLY A 68 -6.11 10.52 -3.73
CA GLY A 68 -5.47 9.40 -3.05
C GLY A 68 -6.42 8.67 -2.09
N LEU A 69 -7.21 9.42 -1.30
CA LEU A 69 -8.24 8.85 -0.43
C LEU A 69 -9.31 8.10 -1.22
N LEU A 70 -9.77 8.67 -2.33
CA LEU A 70 -10.76 8.04 -3.20
C LEU A 70 -10.24 6.72 -3.80
N LEU A 71 -8.97 6.68 -4.23
CA LEU A 71 -8.34 5.51 -4.84
C LEU A 71 -8.15 4.34 -3.85
N ILE A 72 -8.18 4.58 -2.55
CA ILE A 72 -8.10 3.50 -1.55
C ILE A 72 -9.42 2.74 -1.43
N ILE A 73 -10.56 3.40 -1.69
CA ILE A 73 -11.90 2.85 -1.48
C ILE A 73 -12.09 1.47 -2.16
N PRO A 74 -11.75 1.26 -3.44
CA PRO A 74 -11.93 -0.04 -4.10
C PRO A 74 -11.18 -1.19 -3.41
N THR A 75 -9.98 -0.92 -2.87
CA THR A 75 -9.20 -1.92 -2.13
C THR A 75 -9.85 -2.24 -0.79
N LEU A 76 -10.32 -1.23 -0.06
CA LEU A 76 -11.02 -1.42 1.20
C LEU A 76 -12.33 -2.17 0.99
N CYS A 77 -13.13 -1.82 0.00
CA CYS A 77 -14.36 -2.52 -0.34
C CYS A 77 -14.10 -3.99 -0.68
N ASP A 78 -13.11 -4.30 -1.52
CA ASP A 78 -12.73 -5.70 -1.83
C ASP A 78 -12.19 -6.43 -0.58
N GLY A 79 -11.49 -5.73 0.31
CA GLY A 79 -11.01 -6.29 1.58
C GLY A 79 -12.12 -6.63 2.57
N ILE A 80 -13.03 -5.67 2.79
CA ILE A 80 -14.13 -5.75 3.74
C ILE A 80 -15.15 -6.79 3.27
N THR A 81 -15.56 -6.75 2.00
CA THR A 81 -16.53 -7.72 1.45
C THR A 81 -16.00 -9.15 1.52
N GLN A 82 -14.69 -9.34 1.32
CA GLN A 82 -14.06 -10.65 1.46
C GLN A 82 -13.90 -11.08 2.94
N TYR A 83 -13.71 -10.13 3.88
CA TYR A 83 -13.66 -10.40 5.32
C TYR A 83 -15.01 -10.88 5.86
N PHE A 84 -16.11 -10.25 5.42
CA PHE A 84 -17.48 -10.66 5.77
C PHE A 84 -17.97 -11.90 5.00
N THR A 85 -17.10 -12.62 4.29
CA THR A 85 -17.43 -13.82 3.49
C THR A 85 -18.55 -13.62 2.45
N LEU A 86 -18.84 -12.37 2.08
CA LEU A 86 -19.90 -12.04 1.12
C LEU A 86 -19.54 -12.45 -0.32
N ARG A 87 -18.24 -12.62 -0.59
CA ARG A 87 -17.72 -12.94 -1.92
C ARG A 87 -16.33 -13.57 -1.86
N GLU A 88 -16.13 -14.64 -2.63
CA GLU A 88 -14.77 -15.13 -2.94
C GLU A 88 -14.11 -14.23 -3.99
N SER A 89 -13.07 -13.50 -3.60
CA SER A 89 -12.31 -12.64 -4.53
C SER A 89 -11.34 -13.47 -5.37
N ASN A 90 -11.16 -13.11 -6.63
CA ASN A 90 -10.19 -13.74 -7.51
C ASN A 90 -8.86 -12.95 -7.52
N ASN A 91 -7.75 -13.61 -7.82
CA ASN A 91 -6.42 -12.99 -7.73
C ASN A 91 -6.25 -11.78 -8.67
N ARG A 92 -6.98 -11.74 -9.80
CA ARG A 92 -6.97 -10.59 -10.70
C ARG A 92 -7.61 -9.37 -10.06
N LEU A 93 -8.81 -9.52 -9.47
CA LEU A 93 -9.48 -8.39 -8.83
C LEU A 93 -8.68 -7.90 -7.62
N ARG A 94 -8.20 -8.82 -6.77
CA ARG A 94 -7.32 -8.48 -5.63
C ARG A 94 -6.13 -7.62 -6.06
N PHE A 95 -5.52 -7.96 -7.18
CA PHE A 95 -4.38 -7.25 -7.73
C PHE A 95 -4.75 -5.88 -8.31
N ILE A 96 -5.82 -5.80 -9.10
CA ILE A 96 -6.27 -4.54 -9.71
C ILE A 96 -6.67 -3.53 -8.63
N THR A 97 -7.52 -3.95 -7.68
CA THR A 97 -7.90 -3.09 -6.56
C THR A 97 -6.65 -2.72 -5.77
N GLY A 98 -5.79 -3.69 -5.45
CA GLY A 98 -4.52 -3.46 -4.78
C GLY A 98 -3.61 -2.42 -5.46
N ILE A 99 -3.46 -2.44 -6.80
CA ILE A 99 -2.70 -1.41 -7.54
C ILE A 99 -3.33 -0.03 -7.35
N ILE A 100 -4.65 0.06 -7.54
CA ILE A 100 -5.39 1.33 -7.43
C ILE A 100 -5.23 1.91 -6.01
N GLY A 101 -5.42 1.08 -4.98
CA GLY A 101 -5.19 1.48 -3.60
C GLY A 101 -3.74 1.78 -3.28
N GLY A 102 -2.79 1.10 -3.92
CA GLY A 102 -1.36 1.32 -3.75
C GLY A 102 -0.94 2.70 -4.25
N VAL A 103 -1.43 3.10 -5.44
CA VAL A 103 -1.22 4.47 -5.94
C VAL A 103 -1.82 5.48 -4.98
N GLY A 104 -3.05 5.24 -4.50
CA GLY A 104 -3.70 6.10 -3.51
C GLY A 104 -2.90 6.26 -2.21
N LEU A 105 -2.36 5.15 -1.67
CA LEU A 105 -1.49 5.17 -0.49
C LEU A 105 -0.19 5.95 -0.75
N GLY A 106 0.44 5.77 -1.91
CA GLY A 106 1.63 6.54 -2.29
C GLY A 106 1.36 8.05 -2.29
N ILE A 107 0.23 8.47 -2.84
CA ILE A 107 -0.21 9.88 -2.86
C ILE A 107 -0.40 10.42 -1.43
N ILE A 108 -1.07 9.67 -0.56
CA ILE A 108 -1.34 10.10 0.81
C ILE A 108 -0.05 10.22 1.62
N ILE A 109 0.81 9.20 1.60
CA ILE A 109 2.05 9.17 2.39
C ILE A 109 2.95 10.35 2.01
N THR A 110 3.07 10.64 0.72
CA THR A 110 3.93 11.72 0.22
C THR A 110 3.33 13.09 0.49
N SER A 111 2.01 13.24 0.37
CA SER A 111 1.28 14.47 0.76
C SER A 111 1.48 14.79 2.24
N ILE A 112 1.38 13.79 3.12
CA ILE A 112 1.63 13.94 4.56
C ILE A 112 3.08 14.35 4.81
N ARG A 113 4.05 13.74 4.10
CA ARG A 113 5.47 14.12 4.21
C ARG A 113 5.68 15.60 3.88
N PHE A 114 5.04 16.11 2.83
CA PHE A 114 5.13 17.53 2.49
C PHE A 114 4.53 18.43 3.57
N LEU A 115 3.39 18.07 4.15
CA LEU A 115 2.79 18.84 5.26
C LEU A 115 3.72 18.89 6.48
N GLY A 116 4.32 17.75 6.87
CA GLY A 116 5.26 17.70 7.99
C GLY A 116 6.53 18.53 7.77
N ILE A 117 7.09 18.54 6.55
CA ILE A 117 8.24 19.38 6.21
C ILE A 117 7.87 20.87 6.29
N MET A 118 6.68 21.25 5.79
CA MET A 118 6.21 22.63 5.88
C MET A 118 5.99 23.08 7.33
N GLU A 119 5.51 22.19 8.21
CA GLU A 119 5.31 22.48 9.62
C GLU A 119 6.64 22.70 10.36
N ILE A 120 7.65 21.86 10.12
CA ILE A 120 8.99 22.02 10.70
C ILE A 120 9.62 23.34 10.24
N PHE A 121 9.55 23.65 8.94
CA PHE A 121 10.05 24.90 8.40
C PHE A 121 9.38 26.12 9.03
N PHE A 122 8.07 26.06 9.29
CA PHE A 122 7.33 27.14 9.95
C PHE A 122 7.73 27.32 11.42
N ILE A 123 8.02 26.21 12.13
CA ILE A 123 8.53 26.24 13.50
C ILE A 123 9.92 26.88 13.55
N GLU A 124 10.80 26.54 12.60
CA GLU A 124 12.16 27.09 12.52
C GLU A 124 12.13 28.61 12.26
N ILE A 125 11.31 29.07 11.31
CA ILE A 125 11.08 30.52 11.08
C ILE A 125 10.55 31.21 12.34
N LYS A 126 9.60 30.59 13.04
CA LYS A 126 9.04 31.16 14.27
C LYS A 126 10.10 31.21 15.37
N HIS A 127 10.95 30.19 15.48
CA HIS A 127 12.05 30.18 16.44
C HIS A 127 13.02 31.32 16.17
N ASP A 128 13.41 31.56 14.92
CA ASP A 128 14.28 32.68 14.53
C ASP A 128 13.64 34.05 14.78
N TYR A 129 12.33 34.19 14.56
CA TYR A 129 11.63 35.46 14.74
C TYR A 129 11.44 35.86 16.22
N TYR A 130 11.33 34.90 17.14
CA TYR A 130 11.16 35.17 18.58
C TYR A 130 12.49 35.34 19.34
N PHE A 131 13.63 35.06 18.70
CA PHE A 131 14.97 35.23 19.27
C PHE A 131 15.69 36.52 18.80
N PHE A 132 14.97 37.40 18.10
CA PHE A 132 15.31 38.81 17.83
C PHE A 132 14.32 39.73 18.55
#